data_AF-A0A7S1AIG1-F1
#
_entry.id   AF-A0A7S1AIG1-F1
#
_cell.length_a   1.000
_cell.length_b   1.000
_cell.length_c   1.000
_cell.angle_alpha   90.00
_cell.angle_beta   90.00
_cell.angle_gamma   90.00
#
_symmetry.space_group_name_H-M   'P 1'
#
loop_
_entity.id
_entity.type
_entity.pdbx_description
1 polymer ?
#
loop_
_entity_poly.entity_id
_entity_poly.type
_entity_poly.pdbx_seq_one_letter_code
_entity_poly.pdbx_strand_id
1 'polypeptide(L)'
;TLLSLTNHCIFDHKELVSEISGVASGEYALEQSLEKVVAAWADMPLAVMSHRNQKDLFILADVTDIITQIEDHSVTIQTMMGSRFIQGIREKVEVWEQKVRLAADTLDEWFQ
;
A
#
# COMPACT_ATOMS: atom_id res chain seq x y z
N THR A 1 0.40 -8.00 42.28
CA THR A 1 0.96 -9.36 42.52
C THR A 1 0.23 -10.34 41.62
N LEU A 2 0.81 -11.50 41.28
CA LEU A 2 0.14 -12.51 40.43
C LEU A 2 -1.30 -12.82 40.88
N LEU A 3 -1.59 -12.73 42.18
CA LEU A 3 -2.94 -12.81 42.77
C LEU A 3 -3.93 -11.76 42.23
N SER A 4 -3.49 -10.53 41.94
CA SER A 4 -4.37 -9.49 41.38
C SER A 4 -4.75 -9.77 39.93
N LEU A 5 -3.90 -10.47 39.17
CA LEU A 5 -4.21 -10.90 37.80
C LEU A 5 -5.15 -12.12 37.79
N THR A 6 -5.01 -13.03 38.76
CA THR A 6 -5.94 -14.16 38.92
C THR A 6 -7.32 -13.71 39.42
N ASN A 7 -7.38 -12.70 40.30
CA ASN A 7 -8.63 -12.12 40.81
C ASN A 7 -9.43 -11.33 39.75
N HIS A 8 -8.81 -10.96 38.63
CA HIS A 8 -9.45 -10.23 37.53
C HIS A 8 -9.95 -11.12 36.38
N CYS A 9 -10.08 -12.43 36.58
CA CYS A 9 -10.67 -13.34 35.60
C CYS A 9 -10.06 -13.20 34.19
N ILE A 10 -8.73 -13.05 34.09
CA ILE A 10 -8.02 -12.95 32.81
C ILE A 10 -8.28 -14.15 31.88
N PHE A 11 -8.62 -15.31 32.44
CA PHE A 11 -9.03 -16.49 31.67
C PHE A 11 -10.41 -16.38 31.03
N ASP A 12 -11.32 -15.55 31.58
CA ASP A 12 -12.64 -15.29 30.99
C ASP A 12 -12.55 -14.34 29.79
N HIS A 13 -11.48 -13.54 29.69
CA HIS A 13 -11.22 -12.64 28.57
C HIS A 13 -10.30 -13.22 27.50
N LYS A 14 -9.96 -14.52 27.58
CA LYS A 14 -9.06 -15.19 26.63
C LYS A 14 -9.56 -15.11 25.18
N GLU A 15 -10.87 -15.24 24.98
CA GLU A 15 -11.48 -15.13 23.65
C GLU A 15 -11.33 -13.71 23.08
N LEU A 16 -11.58 -12.69 23.91
CA LEU A 16 -11.48 -11.29 23.52
C LEU A 16 -10.03 -10.89 23.21
N VAL A 17 -9.06 -11.39 23.99
CA VAL A 17 -7.62 -11.24 23.69
C VAL A 17 -7.24 -11.95 22.39
N SER A 18 -7.75 -13.17 22.16
CA SER A 18 -7.48 -13.92 20.93
C SER A 18 -8.07 -13.23 19.70
N GLU A 19 -9.27 -12.64 19.83
CA GLU A 19 -9.93 -11.90 18.76
C GLU A 19 -9.16 -10.63 18.40
N ILE A 20 -8.81 -9.80 19.39
CA ILE A 20 -8.02 -8.58 19.19
C ILE A 20 -6.65 -8.93 18.60
N SER A 21 -5.99 -9.98 19.11
CA SER A 21 -4.70 -10.43 18.57
C SER A 21 -4.81 -10.89 17.11
N GLY A 22 -5.92 -11.53 16.74
CA GLY A 22 -6.20 -11.93 15.37
C GLY A 22 -6.38 -10.74 14.43
N VAL A 23 -7.15 -9.73 14.87
CA VAL A 23 -7.34 -8.47 14.12
C VAL A 23 -6.01 -7.74 13.96
N ALA A 24 -5.24 -7.57 15.03
CA ALA A 24 -3.94 -6.89 15.00
C ALA A 24 -2.94 -7.59 14.07
N SER A 25 -2.95 -8.93 14.04
CA SER A 25 -2.10 -9.71 13.12
C SER A 25 -2.52 -9.51 11.66
N GLY A 26 -3.83 -9.43 11.40
CA GLY A 26 -4.38 -9.15 10.07
C GLY A 26 -4.06 -7.73 9.59
N GLU A 27 -4.17 -6.74 10.46
CA GLU A 27 -3.79 -5.35 10.19
C GLU A 27 -2.31 -5.23 9.86
N TYR A 28 -1.45 -5.88 10.65
CA TYR A 28 0.00 -5.89 10.42
C TYR A 28 0.39 -6.52 9.08
N ALA A 29 -0.32 -7.57 8.64
CA ALA A 29 -0.09 -8.17 7.33
C ALA A 29 -0.46 -7.22 6.18
N LEU A 30 -1.56 -6.48 6.31
CA LEU A 30 -1.95 -5.46 5.34
C LEU A 30 -0.96 -4.28 5.34
N GLU A 31 -0.52 -3.84 6.51
CA GLU A 31 0.45 -2.73 6.62
C GLU A 31 1.79 -3.09 5.97
N GLN A 32 2.30 -4.30 6.18
CA GLN A 32 3.48 -4.80 5.45
C GLN A 32 3.27 -4.85 3.93
N SER A 33 2.05 -5.16 3.49
CA SER A 33 1.73 -5.21 2.07
C SER A 33 1.70 -3.80 1.47
N LEU A 34 1.15 -2.82 2.21
CA LEU A 34 1.18 -1.41 1.84
C LEU A 34 2.61 -0.87 1.80
N GLU A 35 3.44 -1.23 2.79
CA GLU A 35 4.84 -0.79 2.86
C GLU A 35 5.66 -1.26 1.66
N LYS A 36 5.38 -2.46 1.12
CA LYS A 36 5.99 -2.93 -0.13
C LYS A 36 5.61 -2.06 -1.32
N VAL A 37 4.34 -1.66 -1.42
CA VAL A 37 3.87 -0.74 -2.47
C VAL A 37 4.61 0.60 -2.32
N VAL A 38 4.67 1.15 -1.10
CA VAL A 38 5.40 2.40 -0.83
C VAL A 38 6.87 2.33 -1.24
N ALA A 39 7.55 1.25 -0.87
CA ALA A 39 8.96 1.04 -1.19
C ALA A 39 9.17 0.91 -2.71
N ALA A 40 8.31 0.15 -3.39
CA ALA A 40 8.36 0.01 -4.85
C ALA A 40 8.23 1.37 -5.55
N TRP A 41 7.32 2.22 -5.09
CA TRP A 41 7.15 3.59 -5.61
C TRP A 41 8.34 4.52 -5.31
N ALA A 42 9.04 4.32 -4.19
CA ALA A 42 10.22 5.12 -3.84
C ALA A 42 11.41 4.82 -4.75
N ASP A 43 11.57 3.55 -5.15
CA ASP A 43 12.70 3.08 -5.96
C ASP A 43 12.39 3.03 -7.47
N MET A 44 11.22 3.49 -7.90
CA MET A 44 10.75 3.39 -9.28
C MET A 44 11.43 4.43 -10.21
N PRO A 45 12.35 4.02 -11.11
CA PRO A 45 13.02 4.96 -11.98
C PRO A 45 12.15 5.27 -13.20
N LEU A 46 11.86 6.56 -13.43
CA LEU A 46 11.29 7.01 -14.71
C LEU A 46 12.42 7.07 -15.75
N ALA A 47 12.42 6.13 -16.69
CA ALA A 47 13.36 6.15 -17.80
C ALA A 47 13.07 7.34 -18.70
N VAL A 48 14.01 8.28 -18.78
CA VAL A 48 13.94 9.46 -19.64
C VAL A 48 15.08 9.45 -20.66
N MET A 49 14.80 9.82 -21.90
CA MET A 49 15.79 9.92 -22.97
C MET A 49 15.80 11.32 -23.59
N SER A 50 16.98 11.78 -24.03
CA SER A 50 17.10 13.09 -24.68
C SER A 50 16.41 13.06 -26.05
N HIS A 51 15.51 14.01 -26.29
CA HIS A 51 14.83 14.11 -27.56
C HIS A 51 15.73 14.82 -28.59
N ARG A 52 16.13 14.11 -29.64
CA ARG A 52 16.90 14.62 -30.79
C ARG A 52 18.21 15.34 -30.43
N ASN A 53 18.87 14.96 -29.33
CA ASN A 53 20.08 15.61 -28.81
C ASN A 53 19.94 17.11 -28.53
N GLN A 54 18.72 17.61 -28.32
CA GLN A 54 18.51 18.97 -27.85
C GLN A 54 18.84 19.07 -26.35
N LYS A 55 19.56 20.13 -25.98
CA LYS A 55 19.79 20.47 -24.57
C LYS A 55 18.45 20.76 -23.90
N ASP A 56 18.27 20.21 -22.70
CA ASP A 56 17.13 20.44 -21.80
C ASP A 56 15.76 19.94 -22.31
N LEU A 57 15.74 18.99 -23.24
CA LEU A 57 14.51 18.32 -23.71
C LEU A 57 14.61 16.80 -23.51
N PHE A 58 13.76 16.27 -22.64
CA PHE A 58 13.68 14.84 -22.31
C PHE A 58 12.27 14.31 -22.58
N ILE A 59 12.18 13.09 -23.11
CA ILE A 59 10.93 12.35 -23.28
C ILE A 59 10.98 11.09 -22.41
N LEU A 60 9.82 10.62 -21.98
CA LEU A 60 9.70 9.30 -21.37
C LEU A 60 10.13 8.25 -22.41
N ALA A 61 11.00 7.33 -21.98
CA ALA A 61 11.47 6.21 -22.77
C ALA A 61 10.52 5.03 -22.57
N ASP A 62 11.04 3.82 -22.31
CA ASP A 62 10.19 2.68 -22.00
C ASP A 62 9.49 2.87 -20.65
N VAL A 63 8.17 2.86 -20.71
CA VAL A 63 7.21 3.05 -19.60
C VAL A 63 6.37 1.80 -19.36
N THR A 64 6.59 0.73 -20.14
CA THR A 64 5.77 -0.50 -20.08
C THR A 64 5.81 -1.13 -18.69
N ASP A 65 7.01 -1.19 -18.10
CA ASP A 65 7.23 -1.72 -16.76
C ASP A 65 6.53 -0.89 -15.68
N ILE A 66 6.53 0.44 -15.86
CA ILE A 66 5.90 1.40 -14.95
C ILE A 66 4.37 1.24 -14.99
N ILE A 67 3.79 1.14 -16.18
CA ILE A 67 2.35 0.93 -16.35
C ILE A 67 1.94 -0.40 -15.71
N THR A 68 2.70 -1.47 -15.96
CA THR A 68 2.44 -2.80 -15.37
C THR A 68 2.47 -2.74 -13.84
N GLN A 69 3.48 -2.08 -13.25
CA GLN A 69 3.55 -1.91 -11.80
C GLN A 69 2.39 -1.11 -11.23
N ILE A 70 1.93 -0.06 -11.92
CA ILE A 70 0.79 0.74 -11.49
C ILE A 70 -0.49 -0.10 -11.44
N GLU A 71 -0.73 -0.91 -12.46
CA GLU A 71 -1.87 -1.84 -12.50
C GLU A 71 -1.81 -2.86 -11.37
N ASP A 72 -0.65 -3.50 -11.15
CA ASP A 72 -0.44 -4.47 -10.07
C ASP A 72 -0.66 -3.84 -8.69
N HIS A 73 -0.11 -2.65 -8.45
CA HIS A 73 -0.29 -1.93 -7.20
C HIS A 73 -1.75 -1.49 -6.99
N SER A 74 -2.45 -1.11 -8.05
CA SER A 74 -3.89 -0.79 -8.00
C SER A 74 -4.72 -1.98 -7.54
N VAL A 75 -4.51 -3.17 -8.13
CA VAL A 75 -5.18 -4.41 -7.72
C VAL A 75 -4.83 -4.79 -6.28
N THR A 76 -3.57 -4.62 -5.88
CA THR A 76 -3.10 -4.89 -4.52
C THR A 76 -3.82 -4.00 -3.50
N ILE A 77 -3.92 -2.70 -3.77
CA ILE A 77 -4.62 -1.72 -2.92
C ILE A 77 -6.12 -2.05 -2.84
N GLN A 78 -6.77 -2.39 -3.96
CA GLN A 78 -8.18 -2.81 -3.96
C GLN A 78 -8.41 -4.08 -3.12
N THR A 79 -7.49 -5.03 -3.19
CA THR A 79 -7.52 -6.26 -2.37
C THR A 79 -7.39 -5.93 -0.89
N MET A 80 -6.52 -5.00 -0.52
CA MET A 80 -6.43 -4.52 0.87
C MET A 80 -7.73 -3.85 1.32
N MET A 81 -8.31 -2.98 0.49
CA MET A 81 -9.58 -2.30 0.77
C MET A 81 -10.76 -3.26 1.00
N GLY A 82 -10.76 -4.42 0.33
CA GLY A 82 -11.75 -5.49 0.54
C GLY A 82 -11.52 -6.35 1.78
N SER A 83 -10.40 -6.20 2.49
CA SER A 83 -10.08 -7.01 3.66
C SER A 83 -10.89 -6.59 4.89
N ARG A 84 -11.38 -7.55 5.67
CA ARG A 84 -12.02 -7.30 6.97
C ARG A 84 -11.12 -6.62 8.01
N PHE A 85 -9.80 -6.69 7.80
CA PHE A 85 -8.80 -6.10 8.69
C PHE A 85 -8.37 -4.69 8.23
N ILE A 86 -9.05 -4.08 7.26
CA ILE A 86 -8.69 -2.76 6.74
C ILE A 86 -8.94 -1.62 7.74
N GLN A 87 -9.80 -1.83 8.75
CA GLN A 87 -10.41 -0.75 9.53
C GLN A 87 -9.38 0.19 10.20
N GLY A 88 -8.32 -0.34 10.81
CA GLY A 88 -7.28 0.47 11.46
C GLY A 88 -6.33 1.21 10.50
N ILE A 89 -6.20 0.74 9.25
CA ILE A 89 -5.24 1.29 8.27
C ILE A 89 -5.92 1.93 7.04
N ARG A 90 -7.26 1.96 7.03
CA ARG A 90 -8.08 2.37 5.88
C ARG A 90 -7.66 3.72 5.31
N GLU A 91 -7.49 4.71 6.18
CA GLU A 91 -7.10 6.06 5.80
C GLU A 91 -5.75 6.08 5.05
N LYS A 92 -4.76 5.30 5.53
CA LYS A 92 -3.47 5.18 4.86
C LYS A 92 -3.63 4.55 3.46
N VAL A 93 -4.44 3.50 3.36
CA VAL A 93 -4.67 2.79 2.09
C VAL A 93 -5.44 3.67 1.10
N GLU A 94 -6.44 4.43 1.53
CA GLU A 94 -7.19 5.38 0.69
C GLU A 94 -6.29 6.50 0.14
N VAL A 95 -5.37 7.03 0.95
CA VAL A 95 -4.38 8.01 0.45
C VAL A 95 -3.49 7.42 -0.64
N TRP A 96 -3.04 6.17 -0.48
CA TRP A 96 -2.23 5.50 -1.48
C TRP A 96 -3.02 5.13 -2.74
N GLU A 97 -4.29 4.76 -2.59
CA GLU A 97 -5.21 4.54 -3.70
C GLU A 97 -5.32 5.79 -4.59
N GLN A 98 -5.53 6.96 -3.98
CA GLN A 98 -5.58 8.23 -4.70
C GLN A 98 -4.25 8.57 -5.40
N LYS A 99 -3.11 8.29 -4.75
CA LYS A 99 -1.78 8.54 -5.34
C LYS A 99 -1.52 7.65 -6.56
N VAL A 100 -1.80 6.36 -6.46
CA VAL A 100 -1.61 5.40 -7.55
C VAL A 100 -2.53 5.76 -8.72
N ARG A 101 -3.79 6.12 -8.43
CA ARG A 101 -4.74 6.59 -9.45
C ARG A 101 -4.24 7.85 -10.15
N LEU A 102 -3.81 8.87 -9.39
CA LEU A 102 -3.27 10.10 -9.96
C LEU A 102 -2.06 9.83 -10.86
N ALA A 103 -1.18 8.90 -10.46
CA ALA A 103 -0.04 8.53 -11.27
C ALA A 103 -0.44 7.84 -12.58
N ALA A 104 -1.45 6.97 -12.55
CA ALA A 104 -2.05 6.37 -13.75
C ALA A 104 -2.63 7.45 -14.68
N ASP A 105 -3.49 8.32 -14.15
CA ASP A 105 -4.14 9.40 -14.91
C ASP A 105 -3.09 10.34 -15.55
N THR A 106 -2.01 10.66 -14.81
CA THR A 106 -0.93 11.53 -15.30
C THR A 106 -0.16 10.88 -16.45
N LEU A 107 0.08 9.57 -16.39
CA LEU A 107 0.75 8.84 -17.47
C LEU A 107 -0.17 8.72 -18.69
N ASP A 108 -1.45 8.43 -18.50
CA ASP A 108 -2.42 8.36 -19.59
C ASP A 108 -2.53 9.68 -20.36
N GLU A 109 -2.61 10.80 -19.64
CA GLU A 109 -2.60 12.14 -20.26
C GLU A 109 -1.28 12.48 -20.96
N TRP A 110 -0.15 11.90 -20.52
CA TRP A 110 1.12 12.06 -21.20
C TRP A 110 1.19 11.32 -22.55
N PHE A 111 0.46 10.21 -22.69
CA PHE A 111 0.43 9.42 -23.93
C PHE A 111 -0.58 9.91 -24.96
N GLN A 112 -1.52 10.79 -24.57
CA GLN A 112 -2.44 11.46 -25.50
C GLN A 112 -1.72 12.51 -26.36
#